data_AF-A0A6P0TQS2-F1
#
_entry.id   AF-A0A6P0TQS2-F1
#
_cell.length_a   1.000
_cell.length_b   1.000
_cell.length_c   1.000
_cell.angle_alpha   90.00
_cell.angle_beta   90.00
_cell.angle_gamma   90.00
#
_symmetry.space_group_name_H-M   'P 1'
#
loop_
_entity.id
_entity.type
_entity.pdbx_description
1 polymer ?
#
loop_
_entity_poly.entity_id
_entity_poly.type
_entity_poly.pdbx_seq_one_letter_code
_entity_poly.pdbx_strand_id
1 'polypeptide(L)'
;MFNYISYETLVALWRWAKRRHPNKSKRWIANRYFKIRGQGWEFASEVKDRRGKIKEIGLFNIAKIPIKRHIKVKGTASPDDP
;
A
#
# COMPACT_ATOMS: atom_id res chain seq x y z
N MET A 1 -9.44 -8.60 -7.70
CA MET A 1 -9.97 -7.33 -7.15
C MET A 1 -8.90 -6.53 -6.42
N PHE A 2 -8.17 -7.07 -5.42
CA PHE A 2 -7.14 -6.30 -4.69
C PHE A 2 -5.87 -5.99 -5.49
N ASN A 3 -5.48 -6.84 -6.46
CA ASN A 3 -4.33 -6.59 -7.33
C ASN A 3 -4.50 -5.31 -8.16
N TYR A 4 -5.73 -4.97 -8.56
CA TYR A 4 -6.03 -3.74 -9.29
C TYR A 4 -5.76 -2.50 -8.43
N ILE A 5 -6.28 -2.49 -7.19
CA ILE A 5 -6.06 -1.38 -6.24
C ILE A 5 -4.57 -1.22 -5.91
N SER A 6 -3.87 -2.33 -5.68
CA SER A 6 -2.42 -2.31 -5.45
C SER A 6 -1.67 -1.72 -6.65
N TYR A 7 -2.05 -2.10 -7.88
CA TYR A 7 -1.47 -1.56 -9.11
C TYR A 7 -1.71 -0.05 -9.25
N GLU A 8 -2.96 0.41 -9.10
CA GLU A 8 -3.31 1.84 -9.17
C GLU A 8 -2.55 2.66 -8.12
N THR A 9 -2.38 2.10 -6.92
CA THR A 9 -1.61 2.75 -5.85
C THR A 9 -0.14 2.90 -6.23
N LEU A 10 0.47 1.86 -6.81
CA LEU A 10 1.85 1.93 -7.31
C LEU A 10 2.01 2.94 -8.45
N VAL A 11 1.04 3.02 -9.37
CA VAL A 11 1.02 4.00 -10.46
C VAL A 11 0.93 5.43 -9.92
N ALA A 12 0.05 5.68 -8.95
CA ALA A 12 -0.08 6.98 -8.31
C ALA A 12 1.22 7.41 -7.60
N LEU A 13 1.86 6.49 -6.87
CA LEU A 13 3.15 6.73 -6.22
C LEU A 13 4.27 6.98 -7.22
N TRP A 14 4.30 6.26 -8.34
CA TRP A 14 5.27 6.48 -9.40
C TRP A 14 5.15 7.87 -10.01
N ARG A 15 3.92 8.32 -10.30
CA ARG A 15 3.64 9.68 -10.79
C ARG A 15 4.06 10.73 -9.77
N TRP A 16 3.76 10.52 -8.49
CA TRP A 16 4.19 11.40 -7.40
C TRP A 16 5.72 11.49 -7.31
N ALA A 17 6.43 10.37 -7.36
CA ALA A 17 7.88 10.34 -7.22
C ALA A 17 8.58 11.05 -8.38
N LYS A 18 8.10 10.86 -9.62
CA LYS A 18 8.55 11.62 -10.80
C LYS A 18 8.34 13.12 -10.65
N ARG A 19 7.16 13.54 -10.15
CA ARG A 19 6.85 14.95 -9.94
C ARG A 19 7.71 15.58 -8.84
N ARG A 20 7.96 14.84 -7.77
CA ARG A 20 8.78 15.28 -6.63
C ARG A 20 10.25 15.45 -7.01
N HIS A 21 10.73 14.69 -7.99
CA HIS A 21 12.14 14.66 -8.41
C HIS A 21 12.30 14.90 -9.91
N PRO A 22 11.98 16.11 -10.41
CA PRO A 22 12.02 16.41 -11.84
C PRO A 22 13.43 16.27 -12.44
N ASN A 23 14.47 16.52 -11.63
CA ASN A 23 15.88 16.51 -12.05
C ASN A 23 16.57 15.16 -11.81
N LYS A 24 15.84 14.12 -11.37
CA LYS A 24 16.41 12.79 -11.12
C LYS A 24 15.95 11.81 -12.19
N SER A 25 16.84 10.90 -12.55
CA SER A 25 16.52 9.87 -13.53
C SER A 25 15.45 8.90 -13.01
N LYS A 26 14.70 8.29 -13.93
CA LYS A 26 13.72 7.24 -13.58
C LYS A 26 14.37 6.09 -12.80
N ARG A 27 15.63 5.75 -13.13
CA ARG A 27 16.41 4.73 -12.42
C ARG A 27 16.70 5.13 -10.98
N TRP A 28 17.07 6.39 -10.74
CA TRP A 28 17.27 6.91 -9.39
C TRP A 28 15.96 6.85 -8.58
N ILE A 29 14.84 7.24 -9.19
CA ILE A 29 13.51 7.17 -8.55
C ILE A 29 13.15 5.73 -8.17
N ALA A 30 13.33 4.78 -9.10
CA ALA A 30 13.10 3.37 -8.85
C ALA A 30 13.94 2.88 -7.66
N ASN A 31 15.26 3.10 -7.69
CA ASN A 31 16.15 2.67 -6.61
C ASN A 31 15.83 3.33 -5.27
N ARG A 32 15.35 4.58 -5.27
CA ARG A 32 15.03 5.32 -4.04
C ARG A 32 13.74 4.85 -3.39
N TYR A 33 12.71 4.55 -4.21
CA TYR A 33 11.35 4.38 -3.72
C TYR A 33 10.73 3.01 -3.96
N PHE A 34 11.25 2.21 -4.89
CA PHE A 34 10.66 0.94 -5.28
C PHE A 34 11.73 -0.14 -5.10
N LYS A 35 11.61 -0.92 -4.03
CA LYS A 35 12.55 -1.99 -3.70
C LYS A 35 11.90 -3.33 -4.02
N ILE A 36 12.69 -4.30 -4.47
CA ILE A 36 12.20 -5.67 -4.67
C ILE A 36 12.14 -6.34 -3.29
N ARG A 37 10.94 -6.74 -2.87
CA ARG A 37 10.67 -7.42 -1.59
C ARG A 37 9.63 -8.51 -1.78
N GLY A 38 9.93 -9.71 -1.29
CA GLY A 38 9.04 -10.85 -1.44
C GLY A 38 8.70 -11.12 -2.91
N GLN A 39 7.41 -11.03 -3.27
CA GLN A 39 6.90 -11.36 -4.59
C GLN A 39 6.86 -10.18 -5.59
N GLY A 40 7.49 -9.04 -5.32
CA GLY A 40 7.50 -7.95 -6.32
C GLY A 40 8.12 -6.63 -5.87
N TRP A 41 7.82 -5.59 -6.65
CA TRP A 41 8.20 -4.22 -6.36
C TRP A 41 7.29 -3.65 -5.28
N GLU A 42 7.88 -3.27 -4.14
CA GLU A 42 7.18 -2.62 -3.04
C GLU A 42 7.70 -1.18 -2.89
N PHE A 43 6.78 -0.26 -2.59
CA PHE A 43 7.18 1.10 -2.25
C PHE A 43 7.83 1.14 -0.87
N ALA A 44 9.02 1.70 -0.78
CA ALA A 44 9.76 1.88 0.46
C ALA A 44 10.40 3.28 0.50
N SER A 45 10.38 3.93 1.66
CA SER A 45 11.05 5.21 1.87
C SER A 45 11.71 5.27 3.23
N GLU A 46 12.82 5.99 3.30
CA GLU A 46 13.52 6.26 4.56
C GLU A 46 12.96 7.53 5.19
N VAL A 47 12.49 7.41 6.43
CA VAL A 47 12.03 8.51 7.28
C VAL A 47 12.91 8.58 8.52
N LYS A 48 13.23 9.78 8.96
CA LYS A 48 13.88 9.98 10.26
C LYS A 48 12.80 10.02 11.34
N ASP A 49 12.98 9.23 12.39
CA ASP A 49 12.14 9.35 13.57
C ASP A 49 12.48 10.61 14.39
N ARG A 50 11.68 10.89 15.43
CA ARG A 50 11.87 12.05 16.31
C ARG A 50 13.24 12.06 17.03
N ARG A 51 13.94 10.93 17.09
CA ARG A 51 15.26 10.79 17.70
C ARG A 51 16.38 10.78 16.64
N GLY A 52 16.05 11.09 15.38
CA GLY A 52 17.01 11.15 14.27
C GLY A 52 17.37 9.79 13.67
N LYS A 53 16.82 8.68 14.17
CA LYS A 53 17.12 7.34 13.65
C LYS A 53 16.41 7.16 12.31
N ILE A 54 17.17 6.73 11.31
CA ILE A 54 16.61 6.38 10.00
C ILE A 54 15.83 5.09 10.16
N LYS A 55 14.55 5.14 9.80
CA LYS A 55 13.66 3.99 9.69
C LYS A 55 13.16 3.90 8.26
N GLU A 56 13.05 2.69 7.79
CA GLU A 56 12.41 2.45 6.52
C GLU A 56 10.93 2.17 6.75
N ILE A 57 10.10 2.87 5.99
CA ILE A 57 8.66 2.65 5.92
C ILE A 57 8.34 2.05 4.55
N GLY A 58 7.65 0.91 4.56
CA GLY A 58 7.08 0.31 3.37
C GLY A 58 5.59 0.63 3.28
N LEU A 59 5.05 0.74 2.06
CA LEU A 59 3.61 0.71 1.88
C LEU A 59 3.12 -0.72 2.17
N PHE A 60 2.11 -0.85 3.03
CA PHE A 60 1.51 -2.14 3.31
C PHE A 60 0.82 -2.69 2.04
N ASN A 61 1.06 -3.97 1.73
CA ASN A 61 0.42 -4.61 0.59
C ASN A 61 -1.06 -4.91 0.93
N ILE A 62 -1.96 -4.09 0.39
CA ILE A 62 -3.41 -4.18 0.60
C ILE A 62 -3.97 -5.55 0.21
N ALA A 63 -3.37 -6.23 -0.78
CA ALA A 63 -3.79 -7.59 -1.17
C ALA A 63 -3.54 -8.64 -0.08
N LYS A 64 -2.74 -8.35 0.95
CA LYS A 64 -2.55 -9.21 2.13
C LYS A 64 -3.71 -9.10 3.14
N ILE A 65 -4.59 -8.12 3.03
CA ILE A 65 -5.75 -8.00 3.93
C ILE A 65 -6.78 -9.06 3.52
N PRO A 66 -7.10 -10.03 4.39
CA PRO A 66 -8.13 -11.01 4.09
C PRO A 66 -9.50 -10.31 4.01
N ILE A 67 -10.30 -10.64 3.00
CA ILE A 67 -11.68 -10.15 2.91
C ILE A 67 -12.50 -10.80 4.03
N LYS A 68 -12.83 -10.04 5.07
CA LYS A 68 -13.86 -10.46 6.03
C LYS A 68 -15.23 -10.14 5.46
N ARG A 69 -15.91 -11.16 4.93
CA ARG A 69 -17.30 -11.04 4.49
C ARG A 69 -18.20 -11.16 5.70
N HIS A 70 -18.97 -10.12 6.00
CA HIS A 70 -20.01 -10.20 7.01
C HIS A 70 -21.21 -10.91 6.37
N ILE A 71 -21.68 -11.98 7.01
CA ILE A 71 -22.91 -12.66 6.61
C ILE A 71 -24.06 -11.80 7.10
N LYS A 72 -24.99 -11.44 6.22
CA LYS A 72 -26.22 -10.74 6.61
C LYS A 72 -26.96 -11.64 7.61
N VAL A 73 -27.40 -11.07 8.74
CA VAL A 73 -28.19 -11.80 9.73
C VAL A 73 -29.38 -12.45 9.02
N LYS A 74 -29.57 -13.77 9.20
CA LYS A 74 -30.73 -14.48 8.66
C LYS A 74 -31.97 -13.86 9.29
N GLY A 75 -32.99 -13.57 8.48
CA GLY A 75 -34.16 -12.76 8.88
C GLY A 75 -34.79 -13.16 10.21
N THR A 76 -34.75 -14.45 10.54
CA THR A 76 -35.36 -15.07 11.74
C THR A 76 -34.55 -14.96 13.04
N ALA A 77 -33.53 -14.10 13.09
CA ALA A 77 -32.67 -13.91 14.27
C ALA A 77 -32.83 -12.52 14.89
N SER A 78 -33.97 -11.86 14.61
CA SER A 78 -34.42 -10.70 15.37
C SER A 78 -35.04 -11.18 16.69
N PRO A 79 -34.68 -10.61 17.85
CA PRO A 79 -35.38 -10.85 19.12
C PRO A 79 -36.87 -10.44 19.08
N ASP A 80 -37.26 -9.68 18.06
CA ASP A 80 -38.61 -9.15 17.85
C ASP A 80 -39.36 -9.83 16.69
N ASP A 81 -38.92 -11.00 16.21
CA ASP A 81 -39.74 -11.84 15.31
C ASP A 81 -40.75 -12.66 16.16
N PRO A 82 -42.07 -12.44 16.03
CA PRO A 82 -43.10 -13.23 16.73
C PRO A 82 -43.26 -14.66 16.19
#